data_AF-A0A8T3T9D2-F1
#
_entry.id   AF-A0A8T3T9D2-F1
#
_cell.length_a   1.000
_cell.length_b   1.000
_cell.length_c   1.000
_cell.angle_alpha   90.00
_cell.angle_beta   90.00
_cell.angle_gamma   90.00
#
_symmetry.space_group_name_H-M   'P 1'
#
loop_
_entity.id
_entity.type
_entity.pdbx_description
1 polymer ?
#
loop_
_entity_poly.entity_id
_entity_poly.type
_entity_poly.pdbx_seq_one_letter_code
_entity_poly.pdbx_strand_id
1 'polypeptide(L)'
;MWGWGQLALGDARGWLLAVLEVGAVAALAGLGWALLETDRSDLLFLGLVGFMGVWGTQAVAAYRAALRQRRRPGGAIQILALAPVLIVLFTGFWVAAGTNGSPASVLQRYVSAWRAERPAMAAPLYLAPISEQQVRDRWQRDDATLRSRLAALLLAGPEPEGVAEEIDPDRPFESLQFDLEPVGDGPLRADRETADASIVAVRHDTVDSTFFGLFPAATVVTVPVEQLGRIRLRAVARDLPILGPVARDWRVEAVEISPR
;
A
#
# COMPACT_ATOMS: atom_id res chain seq x y z
N MET A 1 -24.46 -14.34 21.40
CA MET A 1 -24.01 -15.55 22.11
C MET A 1 -22.71 -15.97 21.45
N TRP A 2 -21.68 -16.34 22.21
CA TRP A 2 -20.35 -16.69 21.69
C TRP A 2 -20.19 -18.22 21.70
N GLY A 3 -19.85 -18.83 20.56
CA GLY A 3 -19.85 -20.29 20.44
C GLY A 3 -18.82 -20.98 21.31
N TRP A 4 -17.57 -20.51 21.22
CA TRP A 4 -16.48 -21.01 22.06
C TRP A 4 -16.70 -20.73 23.56
N GLY A 5 -17.37 -19.62 23.88
CA GLY A 5 -17.73 -19.28 25.26
C GLY A 5 -18.82 -20.17 25.83
N GLN A 6 -19.82 -20.52 25.02
CA GLN A 6 -20.85 -21.48 25.40
C GLN A 6 -20.25 -22.87 25.63
N LEU A 7 -19.34 -23.30 24.75
CA LEU A 7 -18.58 -24.54 24.95
C LEU A 7 -17.76 -24.51 26.23
N ALA A 8 -17.12 -23.38 26.55
CA ALA A 8 -16.38 -23.20 27.81
C ALA A 8 -17.28 -23.29 29.05
N LEU A 9 -18.55 -22.91 28.91
CA LEU A 9 -19.58 -22.99 29.95
C LEU A 9 -20.29 -24.36 29.95
N GLY A 10 -19.88 -25.30 29.09
CA GLY A 10 -20.47 -26.64 28.99
C GLY A 10 -21.80 -26.71 28.23
N ASP A 11 -22.16 -25.66 27.50
CA ASP A 11 -23.35 -25.66 26.64
C ASP A 11 -23.00 -26.19 25.24
N ALA A 12 -23.53 -27.37 24.92
CA ALA A 12 -23.30 -28.05 23.65
C ALA A 12 -23.81 -27.25 22.43
N ARG A 13 -24.75 -26.32 22.61
CA ARG A 13 -25.23 -25.44 21.54
C ARG A 13 -24.14 -24.50 21.02
N GLY A 14 -23.08 -24.29 21.80
CA GLY A 14 -21.93 -23.47 21.43
C GLY A 14 -21.17 -23.98 20.19
N TRP A 15 -21.27 -25.28 19.85
CA TRP A 15 -20.62 -25.83 18.66
C TRP A 15 -21.15 -25.22 17.36
N LEU A 16 -22.47 -25.00 17.26
CA LEU A 16 -23.06 -24.42 16.06
C LEU A 16 -22.54 -22.99 15.81
N LEU A 17 -22.43 -22.21 16.88
CA LEU A 17 -21.88 -20.86 16.84
C LEU A 17 -20.38 -20.84 16.56
N ALA A 18 -19.61 -21.79 17.11
CA ALA A 18 -18.18 -21.91 16.81
C ALA A 18 -17.93 -22.22 15.33
N VAL A 19 -18.72 -23.10 14.73
CA VAL A 19 -18.67 -23.40 13.28
C VAL A 19 -19.04 -22.17 12.45
N LEU A 20 -20.08 -21.43 12.85
CA LEU A 20 -20.46 -20.18 12.18
C LEU A 20 -19.36 -19.11 12.27
N GLU A 21 -18.68 -18.99 13.40
CA GLU A 21 -17.54 -18.07 13.58
C GLU A 21 -16.37 -18.44 12.66
N VAL A 22 -15.99 -19.72 12.60
CA VAL A 22 -14.95 -20.20 11.67
C VAL A 22 -15.36 -19.96 10.21
N GLY A 23 -16.61 -20.26 9.87
CA GLY A 23 -17.16 -20.00 8.53
C GLY A 23 -17.15 -18.51 8.17
N ALA A 24 -17.48 -17.64 9.11
CA ALA A 24 -17.44 -16.19 8.91
C ALA A 24 -16.01 -15.68 8.69
N VAL A 25 -15.03 -16.16 9.48
CA VAL A 25 -13.61 -15.83 9.30
C VAL A 25 -13.11 -16.33 7.94
N ALA A 26 -13.43 -17.57 7.56
CA ALA A 26 -13.05 -18.12 6.26
C ALA A 26 -13.68 -17.35 5.10
N ALA A 27 -14.96 -16.96 5.23
CA ALA A 27 -15.64 -16.13 4.25
C ALA A 27 -15.01 -14.74 4.14
N LEU A 28 -14.67 -14.09 5.27
CA LEU A 28 -13.97 -12.81 5.29
C LEU A 28 -12.57 -12.91 4.68
N ALA A 29 -11.83 -13.99 4.95
CA ALA A 29 -10.52 -14.22 4.35
C ALA A 29 -10.62 -14.45 2.83
N GLY A 30 -11.57 -15.28 2.38
CA GLY A 30 -11.82 -15.56 0.96
C GLY A 30 -12.31 -14.33 0.19
N LEU A 31 -13.26 -13.58 0.76
CA LEU A 31 -13.68 -12.29 0.22
C LEU A 31 -12.52 -11.29 0.22
N GLY A 32 -11.71 -11.31 1.29
CA GLY A 32 -10.50 -10.51 1.44
C GLY A 32 -9.60 -10.65 0.22
N TRP A 33 -9.26 -11.89 -0.11
CA TRP A 33 -8.47 -12.24 -1.28
C TRP A 33 -9.10 -11.78 -2.60
N ALA A 34 -10.41 -12.02 -2.77
CA ALA A 34 -11.11 -11.69 -4.02
C ALA A 34 -11.31 -10.19 -4.25
N LEU A 35 -11.45 -9.40 -3.19
CA LEU A 35 -11.77 -7.98 -3.26
C LEU A 35 -10.56 -7.06 -3.07
N LEU A 36 -9.40 -7.62 -2.69
CA LEU A 36 -8.12 -6.93 -2.47
C LEU A 36 -7.67 -6.07 -3.66
N GLU A 37 -7.96 -6.53 -4.88
CA GLU A 37 -7.59 -5.84 -6.14
C GLU A 37 -8.73 -4.97 -6.70
N THR A 38 -9.86 -4.90 -6.01
CA THR A 38 -11.04 -4.17 -6.50
C THR A 38 -11.27 -2.90 -5.71
N ASP A 39 -11.94 -1.93 -6.34
CA ASP A 39 -12.44 -0.72 -5.68
C ASP A 39 -13.41 -1.01 -4.51
N ARG A 40 -13.78 -2.25 -4.24
CA ARG A 40 -14.74 -2.66 -3.19
C ARG A 40 -14.09 -3.10 -1.88
N SER A 41 -12.81 -2.81 -1.67
CA SER A 41 -12.12 -3.06 -0.39
C SER A 41 -12.84 -2.48 0.83
N ASP A 42 -13.63 -1.43 0.64
CA ASP A 42 -14.40 -0.79 1.72
C ASP A 42 -15.49 -1.70 2.28
N LEU A 43 -16.07 -2.60 1.46
CA LEU A 43 -17.04 -3.59 1.92
C LEU A 43 -16.38 -4.64 2.82
N LEU A 44 -15.13 -5.00 2.54
CA LEU A 44 -14.34 -5.86 3.43
C LEU A 44 -14.10 -5.18 4.78
N PHE A 45 -13.77 -3.89 4.77
CA PHE A 45 -13.58 -3.13 6.00
C PHE A 45 -14.86 -3.12 6.84
N LEU A 46 -15.99 -2.75 6.25
CA LEU A 46 -17.27 -2.73 6.96
C LEU A 46 -17.64 -4.12 7.47
N GLY A 47 -17.40 -5.17 6.68
CA GLY A 47 -17.59 -6.56 7.09
C GLY A 47 -16.71 -6.94 8.29
N LEU A 48 -15.42 -6.59 8.25
CA LEU A 48 -14.46 -6.88 9.32
C LEU A 48 -14.80 -6.10 10.60
N VAL A 49 -15.12 -4.81 10.49
CA VAL A 49 -15.53 -3.97 11.63
C VAL A 49 -16.82 -4.50 12.24
N GLY A 50 -17.81 -4.84 11.41
CA GLY A 50 -19.07 -5.46 11.86
C GLY A 50 -18.81 -6.78 12.57
N PHE A 51 -17.99 -7.65 11.99
CA PHE A 51 -17.58 -8.91 12.60
C PHE A 51 -16.90 -8.69 13.95
N MET A 52 -15.93 -7.77 14.04
CA MET A 52 -15.22 -7.45 15.29
C MET A 52 -16.15 -6.86 16.36
N GLY A 53 -17.09 -6.00 15.97
CA GLY A 53 -18.09 -5.45 16.88
C GLY A 53 -19.03 -6.53 17.44
N VAL A 54 -19.53 -7.42 16.58
CA VAL A 54 -20.35 -8.57 16.98
C VAL A 54 -19.54 -9.51 17.87
N TRP A 55 -18.33 -9.86 17.48
CA TRP A 55 -17.45 -10.75 18.24
C TRP A 55 -17.09 -10.16 19.62
N GLY A 56 -16.69 -8.88 19.68
CA GLY A 56 -16.36 -8.20 20.93
C GLY A 56 -17.54 -8.11 21.88
N THR A 57 -18.74 -7.76 21.39
CA THR A 57 -19.97 -7.74 22.22
C THR A 57 -20.32 -9.13 22.76
N GLN A 58 -20.15 -10.18 21.95
CA GLN A 58 -20.35 -11.56 22.36
C GLN A 58 -19.36 -12.00 23.45
N ALA A 59 -18.07 -11.67 23.31
CA ALA A 59 -17.03 -11.97 24.29
C ALA A 59 -17.31 -11.30 25.65
N VAL A 60 -17.67 -10.01 25.64
CA VAL A 60 -18.05 -9.27 26.87
C VAL A 60 -19.29 -9.87 27.53
N ALA A 61 -20.30 -10.24 26.74
CA ALA A 61 -21.51 -10.87 27.26
C ALA A 61 -21.21 -12.23 27.92
N ALA A 62 -20.37 -13.06 27.29
CA ALA A 62 -19.95 -14.35 27.84
C ALA A 62 -19.14 -14.19 29.13
N TYR A 63 -18.22 -13.21 29.18
CA TYR A 63 -17.45 -12.89 30.39
C TYR A 63 -18.37 -12.46 31.54
N ARG A 64 -19.32 -11.55 31.28
CA ARG A 64 -20.32 -11.13 32.29
C ARG A 64 -21.16 -12.31 32.79
N ALA A 65 -21.55 -13.24 31.89
CA ALA A 65 -22.30 -14.43 32.28
C ALA A 65 -21.47 -15.39 33.15
N ALA A 66 -20.19 -15.60 32.83
CA ALA A 66 -19.28 -16.43 33.62
C ALA A 66 -19.08 -15.88 35.04
N LEU A 67 -18.90 -14.56 35.19
CA LEU A 67 -18.79 -13.89 36.48
C LEU A 67 -20.05 -14.08 37.34
N ARG A 68 -21.25 -13.95 36.74
CA ARG A 68 -22.53 -14.18 37.45
C ARG A 68 -22.66 -15.60 37.98
N GLN A 69 -22.08 -16.58 37.30
CA GLN A 69 -22.14 -18.00 37.67
C GLN A 69 -21.00 -18.43 38.61
N ARG A 70 -20.11 -17.50 39.03
CA ARG A 70 -18.89 -17.79 39.82
C ARG A 70 -18.01 -18.90 39.22
N ARG A 71 -18.08 -19.09 37.90
CA ARG A 71 -17.22 -20.04 37.19
C ARG A 71 -15.89 -19.36 36.87
N ARG A 72 -14.80 -20.14 36.81
CA ARG A 72 -13.51 -19.61 36.37
C ARG A 72 -13.67 -19.02 34.96
N PRO A 73 -13.26 -17.76 34.73
CA PRO A 73 -13.44 -17.10 33.44
C PRO A 73 -12.49 -17.70 32.40
N GLY A 74 -12.89 -18.82 31.79
CA GLY A 74 -12.17 -19.42 30.65
C GLY A 74 -12.13 -18.52 29.42
N GLY A 75 -13.02 -17.52 29.34
CA GLY A 75 -13.10 -16.58 28.23
C GLY A 75 -11.84 -15.74 28.00
N ALA A 76 -11.06 -15.44 29.05
CA ALA A 76 -9.81 -14.69 28.89
C ALA A 76 -8.73 -15.49 28.14
N ILE A 77 -8.59 -16.79 28.44
CA ILE A 77 -7.65 -17.68 27.76
C ILE A 77 -8.07 -17.88 26.29
N GLN A 78 -9.36 -17.96 26.04
CA GLN A 78 -9.89 -18.13 24.69
C GLN A 78 -9.78 -16.86 23.82
N ILE A 79 -9.92 -15.65 24.39
CA ILE A 79 -9.57 -14.40 23.70
C ILE A 79 -8.07 -14.40 23.36
N LEU A 80 -7.22 -14.85 24.29
CA LEU A 80 -5.78 -14.97 24.04
C LEU A 80 -5.46 -15.97 22.91
N ALA A 81 -6.21 -17.08 22.84
CA ALA A 81 -6.04 -18.09 21.81
C ALA A 81 -6.46 -17.60 20.41
N LEU A 82 -7.42 -16.68 20.33
CA LEU A 82 -7.87 -16.05 19.08
C LEU A 82 -7.04 -14.82 18.69
N ALA A 83 -6.28 -14.24 19.63
CA ALA A 83 -5.49 -13.05 19.40
C ALA A 83 -4.53 -13.18 18.20
N PRO A 84 -3.78 -14.29 17.98
CA PRO A 84 -2.92 -14.42 16.81
C PRO A 84 -3.68 -14.34 15.49
N VAL A 85 -4.86 -14.96 15.40
CA VAL A 85 -5.70 -14.94 14.20
C VAL A 85 -6.22 -13.52 13.95
N LEU A 86 -6.69 -12.84 15.00
CA LEU A 86 -7.16 -11.46 14.90
C LEU A 86 -6.02 -10.50 14.54
N ILE A 87 -4.82 -10.68 15.08
CA ILE A 87 -3.63 -9.90 14.73
C ILE A 87 -3.31 -10.12 13.25
N VAL A 88 -3.25 -11.37 12.77
CA VAL A 88 -2.97 -11.65 11.35
C VAL A 88 -4.02 -11.01 10.43
N LEU A 89 -5.31 -11.14 10.77
CA LEU A 89 -6.40 -10.54 9.99
C LEU A 89 -6.33 -9.01 10.00
N PHE A 90 -6.09 -8.41 11.17
CA PHE A 90 -6.06 -6.96 11.33
C PHE A 90 -4.81 -6.35 10.68
N THR A 91 -3.64 -6.96 10.88
CA THR A 91 -2.40 -6.57 10.21
C THR A 91 -2.53 -6.73 8.70
N GLY A 92 -3.03 -7.87 8.22
CA GLY A 92 -3.28 -8.09 6.79
C GLY A 92 -4.24 -7.06 6.20
N PHE A 93 -5.32 -6.76 6.93
CA PHE A 93 -6.26 -5.70 6.54
C PHE A 93 -5.60 -4.33 6.47
N TRP A 94 -4.83 -3.91 7.49
CA TRP A 94 -4.17 -2.60 7.48
C TRP A 94 -3.08 -2.50 6.43
N VAL A 95 -2.35 -3.57 6.16
CA VAL A 95 -1.40 -3.63 5.05
C VAL A 95 -2.14 -3.45 3.73
N ALA A 96 -3.26 -4.15 3.52
CA ALA A 96 -4.06 -4.07 2.29
C ALA A 96 -4.83 -2.74 2.11
N ALA A 97 -5.36 -2.18 3.19
CA ALA A 97 -6.12 -0.94 3.16
C ALA A 97 -5.19 0.28 3.14
N GLY A 98 -4.07 0.22 3.88
CA GLY A 98 -3.04 1.25 3.89
C GLY A 98 -2.34 1.40 2.53
N THR A 99 -2.20 0.31 1.77
CA THR A 99 -1.72 0.36 0.38
C THR A 99 -2.74 0.93 -0.59
N ASN A 100 -3.99 1.18 -0.19
CA ASN A 100 -4.97 1.84 -1.05
C ASN A 100 -5.16 3.32 -0.72
N GLY A 101 -4.88 3.73 0.52
CA GLY A 101 -5.18 5.08 1.01
C GLY A 101 -4.02 6.09 1.03
N SER A 102 -2.83 5.74 0.52
CA SER A 102 -1.65 6.64 0.57
C SER A 102 -1.17 7.07 -0.81
N PRO A 103 -0.57 8.27 -0.94
CA PRO A 103 -0.01 8.72 -2.22
C PRO A 103 1.15 7.82 -2.67
N ALA A 104 1.97 7.35 -1.72
CA ALA A 104 3.11 6.47 -1.99
C ALA A 104 2.69 5.15 -2.64
N SER A 105 1.56 4.57 -2.23
CA SER A 105 1.10 3.31 -2.79
C SER A 105 0.47 3.46 -4.17
N VAL A 106 -0.18 4.59 -4.46
CA VAL A 106 -0.66 4.91 -5.82
C VAL A 106 0.51 5.16 -6.76
N LEU A 107 1.53 5.91 -6.31
CA LEU A 107 2.78 6.08 -7.04
C LEU A 107 3.42 4.73 -7.36
N GLN A 108 3.59 3.86 -6.35
CA GLN A 108 4.19 2.55 -6.53
C GLN A 108 3.43 1.69 -7.53
N ARG A 109 2.09 1.65 -7.46
CA ARG A 109 1.25 0.92 -8.42
C ARG A 109 1.37 1.48 -9.83
N TYR A 110 1.36 2.80 -9.98
CA TYR A 110 1.51 3.46 -11.26
C TYR A 110 2.89 3.15 -11.89
N VAL A 111 3.97 3.34 -11.14
CA VAL A 111 5.35 3.08 -11.60
C VAL A 111 5.56 1.59 -11.91
N SER A 112 5.03 0.69 -11.08
CA SER A 112 5.09 -0.75 -11.33
C SER A 112 4.34 -1.16 -12.60
N ALA A 113 3.15 -0.58 -12.83
CA ALA A 113 2.38 -0.82 -14.04
C ALA A 113 3.08 -0.27 -15.29
N TRP A 114 3.71 0.92 -15.19
CA TRP A 114 4.50 1.51 -16.28
C TRP A 114 5.70 0.64 -16.62
N ARG A 115 6.52 0.26 -15.62
CA ARG A 115 7.67 -0.64 -15.78
C ARG A 115 7.29 -1.99 -16.39
N ALA A 116 6.12 -2.52 -16.06
CA ALA A 116 5.63 -3.81 -16.55
C ALA A 116 4.81 -3.70 -17.85
N GLU A 117 4.69 -2.51 -18.45
CA GLU A 117 3.89 -2.24 -19.64
C GLU A 117 2.41 -2.70 -19.52
N ARG A 118 1.80 -2.47 -18.35
CA ARG A 118 0.40 -2.84 -18.04
C ARG A 118 -0.52 -1.62 -18.00
N PRO A 119 -0.88 -1.01 -19.16
CA PRO A 119 -1.70 0.20 -19.19
C PRO A 119 -3.11 -0.01 -18.60
N ALA A 120 -3.67 -1.21 -18.70
CA ALA A 120 -4.94 -1.59 -18.06
C ALA A 120 -4.96 -1.36 -16.54
N MET A 121 -3.81 -1.56 -15.88
CA MET A 121 -3.67 -1.38 -14.42
C MET A 121 -3.46 0.08 -14.04
N ALA A 122 -2.89 0.90 -14.92
CA ALA A 122 -2.61 2.31 -14.66
C ALA A 122 -3.75 3.25 -15.07
N ALA A 123 -4.49 2.91 -16.13
CA ALA A 123 -5.65 3.66 -16.61
C ALA A 123 -6.64 4.09 -15.49
N PRO A 124 -7.07 3.19 -14.57
CA PRO A 124 -7.95 3.59 -13.48
C PRO A 124 -7.26 4.49 -12.46
N LEU A 125 -5.92 4.48 -12.32
CA LEU A 125 -5.23 5.28 -11.32
C LEU A 125 -5.30 6.79 -11.61
N TYR A 126 -5.62 7.21 -12.83
CA TYR A 126 -5.75 8.62 -13.18
C TYR A 126 -7.00 9.27 -12.57
N LEU A 127 -6.88 10.54 -12.18
CA LEU A 127 -7.97 11.34 -11.60
C LEU A 127 -9.17 11.44 -12.54
N ALA A 128 -8.89 11.69 -13.82
CA ALA A 128 -9.83 11.49 -14.90
C ALA A 128 -9.41 10.19 -15.62
N PRO A 129 -10.13 9.07 -15.43
CA PRO A 129 -9.76 7.81 -16.06
C PRO A 129 -9.60 7.98 -17.57
N ILE A 130 -8.42 7.63 -18.07
CA ILE A 130 -8.10 7.64 -19.50
C ILE A 130 -8.10 6.21 -20.04
N SER A 131 -8.24 6.06 -21.35
CA SER A 131 -8.23 4.73 -21.97
C SER A 131 -6.85 4.07 -21.89
N GLU A 132 -6.81 2.75 -21.94
CA GLU A 132 -5.53 1.99 -21.95
C GLU A 132 -4.62 2.42 -23.11
N GLN A 133 -5.21 2.74 -24.26
CA GLN A 133 -4.46 3.23 -25.42
C GLN A 133 -3.83 4.60 -25.14
N GLN A 134 -4.56 5.52 -24.51
CA GLN A 134 -4.02 6.84 -24.13
C GLN A 134 -2.88 6.72 -23.12
N VAL A 135 -2.97 5.79 -22.17
CA VAL A 135 -1.87 5.49 -21.23
C VAL A 135 -0.65 5.00 -22.01
N ARG A 136 -0.82 4.04 -22.92
CA ARG A 136 0.26 3.49 -23.74
C ARG A 136 0.94 4.55 -24.60
N ASP A 137 0.18 5.37 -25.31
CA ASP A 137 0.70 6.44 -26.17
C ASP A 137 1.44 7.51 -25.36
N ARG A 138 1.01 7.74 -24.11
CA ARG A 138 1.71 8.62 -23.18
C ARG A 138 3.03 8.00 -22.73
N TRP A 139 3.02 6.77 -22.24
CA TRP A 139 4.23 6.06 -21.80
C TRP A 139 5.28 5.96 -22.89
N GLN A 140 4.90 5.68 -24.14
CA GLN A 140 5.87 5.64 -25.24
C GLN A 140 6.57 6.98 -25.47
N ARG A 141 5.85 8.10 -25.36
CA ARG A 141 6.44 9.46 -25.48
C ARG A 141 7.31 9.80 -24.28
N ASP A 142 6.82 9.46 -23.09
CA ASP A 142 7.49 9.67 -21.82
C ASP A 142 8.80 8.87 -21.77
N ASP A 143 8.78 7.59 -22.16
CA ASP A 143 9.94 6.72 -22.27
C ASP A 143 10.94 7.26 -23.29
N ALA A 144 10.51 7.63 -24.50
CA ALA A 144 11.40 8.20 -25.51
C ALA A 144 12.10 9.47 -24.98
N THR A 145 11.37 10.31 -24.25
CA THR A 145 11.92 11.50 -23.60
C THR A 145 12.95 11.11 -22.54
N LEU A 146 12.61 10.21 -21.62
CA LEU A 146 13.52 9.73 -20.58
C LEU A 146 14.80 9.13 -21.18
N ARG A 147 14.70 8.27 -22.18
CA ARG A 147 15.87 7.67 -22.85
C ARG A 147 16.77 8.73 -23.46
N SER A 148 16.20 9.71 -24.16
CA SER A 148 16.97 10.82 -24.74
C SER A 148 17.72 11.64 -23.69
N ARG A 149 17.10 11.84 -22.53
CA ARG A 149 17.67 12.58 -21.39
C ARG A 149 18.79 11.80 -20.71
N LEU A 150 18.56 10.53 -20.42
CA LEU A 150 19.57 9.65 -19.83
C LEU A 150 20.79 9.50 -20.76
N ALA A 151 20.58 9.40 -22.07
CA ALA A 151 21.67 9.40 -23.05
C ALA A 151 22.47 10.72 -23.07
N ALA A 152 21.79 11.86 -22.92
CA ALA A 152 22.47 13.16 -22.80
C ALA A 152 23.30 13.26 -21.50
N LEU A 153 22.76 12.77 -20.38
CA LEU A 153 23.46 12.73 -19.09
C LEU A 153 24.69 11.82 -19.14
N LEU A 154 24.58 10.67 -19.82
CA LEU A 154 25.68 9.75 -20.06
C LEU A 154 26.84 10.45 -20.79
N LEU A 155 26.53 11.20 -21.86
CA LEU A 155 27.54 11.93 -22.64
C LEU A 155 28.12 13.16 -21.92
N ALA A 156 27.39 13.75 -20.97
CA ALA A 156 27.82 14.92 -20.20
C ALA A 156 28.60 14.56 -18.92
N GLY A 157 28.55 13.30 -18.48
CA GLY A 157 29.22 12.83 -17.28
C GLY A 157 30.74 12.74 -17.42
N PRO A 158 31.51 12.90 -16.34
CA PRO A 158 32.95 12.59 -16.36
C PRO A 158 33.16 11.09 -16.63
N GLU A 159 34.14 10.73 -17.47
CA GLU A 159 34.49 9.33 -17.70
C GLU A 159 34.83 8.64 -16.37
N PRO A 160 34.21 7.49 -16.03
CA PRO A 160 34.37 6.89 -14.72
C PRO A 160 35.77 6.26 -14.57
N GLU A 161 36.61 6.86 -13.73
CA GLU A 161 37.70 6.14 -13.08
C GLU A 161 37.10 5.13 -12.09
N GLY A 162 36.92 3.89 -12.55
CA GLY A 162 36.41 2.79 -11.73
C GLY A 162 34.95 2.48 -12.02
N VAL A 163 34.67 1.20 -12.26
CA VAL A 163 33.40 0.66 -12.77
C VAL A 163 32.25 0.95 -11.78
N ALA A 164 31.58 2.10 -11.97
CA ALA A 164 30.26 2.40 -11.43
C ALA A 164 29.20 1.90 -12.44
N GLU A 165 28.12 1.31 -11.96
CA GLU A 165 27.01 0.92 -12.83
C GLU A 165 26.38 2.20 -13.39
N GLU A 166 26.59 2.38 -14.68
CA GLU A 166 26.38 3.63 -15.40
C GLU A 166 24.89 3.87 -15.63
N ILE A 167 24.52 5.13 -15.85
CA ILE A 167 23.17 5.47 -16.32
C ILE A 167 22.91 4.68 -17.61
N ASP A 168 21.89 3.83 -17.65
CA ASP A 168 21.54 3.01 -18.82
C ASP A 168 20.27 3.58 -19.51
N PRO A 169 20.42 4.24 -20.66
CA PRO A 169 19.29 4.78 -21.41
C PRO A 169 18.36 3.70 -21.98
N ASP A 170 18.84 2.47 -22.20
CA ASP A 170 18.02 1.37 -22.72
C ASP A 170 17.17 0.73 -21.61
N ARG A 171 17.59 0.89 -20.35
CA ARG A 171 16.88 0.45 -19.14
C ARG A 171 16.58 1.61 -18.20
N PRO A 172 15.75 2.59 -18.61
CA PRO A 172 15.57 3.83 -17.86
C PRO A 172 15.16 3.59 -16.41
N PHE A 173 14.29 2.61 -16.14
CA PHE A 173 13.81 2.34 -14.77
C PHE A 173 14.86 1.80 -13.79
N GLU A 174 16.03 1.35 -14.26
CA GLU A 174 17.17 0.96 -13.42
C GLU A 174 17.98 2.20 -12.98
N SER A 175 17.91 3.27 -13.76
CA SER A 175 18.58 4.56 -13.50
C SER A 175 17.62 5.64 -12.99
N LEU A 176 16.39 5.29 -12.61
CA LEU A 176 15.39 6.24 -12.11
C LEU A 176 14.97 5.91 -10.67
N GLN A 177 14.93 6.95 -9.86
CA GLN A 177 14.32 6.95 -8.53
C GLN A 177 13.05 7.81 -8.53
N PHE A 178 12.04 7.37 -7.79
CA PHE A 178 10.78 8.08 -7.62
C PHE A 178 10.61 8.43 -6.15
N ASP A 179 10.77 9.70 -5.81
CA ASP A 179 10.71 10.17 -4.41
C ASP A 179 9.46 11.01 -4.20
N LEU A 180 8.68 10.67 -3.17
CA LEU A 180 7.52 11.45 -2.79
C LEU A 180 7.96 12.67 -1.98
N GLU A 181 7.65 13.88 -2.45
CA GLU A 181 7.85 15.11 -1.69
C GLU A 181 6.77 15.19 -0.58
N PRO A 182 7.13 15.51 0.68
CA PRO A 182 6.14 15.67 1.74
C PRO A 182 5.17 16.81 1.42
N VAL A 183 3.86 16.53 1.58
CA VAL A 183 2.79 17.51 1.44
C VAL A 183 3.02 18.63 2.48
N GLY A 184 3.17 19.88 2.03
CA GLY A 184 3.46 21.01 2.92
C GLY A 184 2.45 21.16 4.06
N ASP A 185 2.93 21.58 5.24
CA ASP A 185 2.24 21.64 6.54
C ASP A 185 1.04 22.63 6.64
N GLY A 186 0.42 23.01 5.51
CA GLY A 186 -0.75 23.88 5.50
C GLY A 186 -2.01 23.16 6.03
N PRO A 187 -3.00 23.88 6.61
CA PRO A 187 -4.26 23.27 7.01
C PRO A 187 -5.00 22.69 5.79
N LEU A 188 -4.96 21.37 5.67
CA LEU A 188 -5.47 20.62 4.53
C LEU A 188 -7.00 20.63 4.50
N ARG A 189 -7.58 21.16 3.41
CA ARG A 189 -8.93 20.76 2.99
C ARG A 189 -8.79 19.47 2.19
N ALA A 190 -9.62 18.47 2.49
CA ALA A 190 -9.54 17.12 1.91
C ALA A 190 -9.70 17.06 0.36
N ASP A 191 -10.18 18.14 -0.27
CA ASP A 191 -10.36 18.31 -1.72
C ASP A 191 -9.15 18.98 -2.43
N ARG A 192 -8.14 19.39 -1.65
CA ARG A 192 -6.95 20.13 -2.11
C ARG A 192 -5.63 19.49 -1.69
N GLU A 193 -5.69 18.30 -1.09
CA GLU A 193 -4.48 17.58 -0.74
C GLU A 193 -3.83 17.00 -1.99
N THR A 194 -2.64 17.51 -2.30
CA THR A 194 -1.83 17.10 -3.45
C THR A 194 -0.48 16.63 -2.94
N ALA A 195 0.06 15.58 -3.55
CA ALA A 195 1.41 15.11 -3.31
C ALA A 195 2.16 15.10 -4.64
N ASP A 196 3.37 15.64 -4.65
CA ASP A 196 4.24 15.60 -5.82
C ASP A 196 5.28 14.50 -5.60
N ALA A 197 5.60 13.75 -6.65
CA ALA A 197 6.71 12.80 -6.66
C ALA A 197 7.71 13.20 -7.74
N SER A 198 8.97 13.36 -7.39
CA SER A 198 10.04 13.66 -8.35
C SER A 198 10.50 12.40 -9.06
N ILE A 199 10.75 12.49 -10.36
CA ILE A 199 11.44 11.47 -11.16
C ILE A 199 12.89 11.92 -11.27
N VAL A 200 13.82 11.20 -10.64
CA VAL A 200 15.22 11.59 -10.51
C VAL A 200 16.10 10.54 -11.20
N ALA A 201 16.97 10.97 -12.10
CA ALA A 201 18.04 10.15 -12.62
C ALA A 201 19.07 9.93 -11.52
N VAL A 202 19.43 8.67 -11.28
CA VAL A 202 20.38 8.29 -10.25
C VAL A 202 21.51 7.46 -10.83
N ARG A 203 22.68 7.58 -10.21
CA ARG A 203 23.85 6.74 -10.48
C ARG A 203 24.24 5.99 -9.21
N HIS A 204 24.80 4.81 -9.37
CA HIS A 204 25.28 4.00 -8.26
C HIS A 204 26.80 4.13 -8.12
N ASP A 205 27.24 4.91 -7.13
CA ASP A 205 28.65 5.11 -6.85
C ASP A 205 29.11 4.10 -5.79
N THR A 206 30.21 3.41 -6.05
CA THR A 206 30.85 2.55 -5.04
C THR A 206 31.73 3.42 -4.16
N VAL A 207 31.36 3.54 -2.89
CA VAL A 207 32.11 4.31 -1.90
C VAL A 207 32.85 3.34 -0.99
N ASP A 208 34.14 3.59 -0.80
CA ASP A 208 34.92 2.89 0.19
C ASP A 208 34.28 3.09 1.56
N SER A 209 33.99 1.98 2.21
CA SER A 209 33.36 1.92 3.53
C SER A 209 34.16 1.01 4.44
N THR A 210 33.84 1.01 5.73
CA THR A 210 34.53 0.16 6.69
C THR A 210 33.51 -0.62 7.50
N PHE A 211 33.54 -1.94 7.39
CA PHE A 211 32.70 -2.80 8.23
C PHE A 211 33.29 -2.83 9.64
N PHE A 212 32.54 -2.32 10.63
CA PHE A 212 32.98 -2.12 12.01
C PHE A 212 34.26 -1.28 12.19
N GLY A 213 34.64 -0.46 11.21
CA GLY A 213 35.89 0.33 11.29
C GLY A 213 37.18 -0.49 11.15
N LEU A 214 37.08 -1.79 10.86
CA LEU A 214 38.23 -2.71 10.90
C LEU A 214 38.49 -3.40 9.56
N PHE A 215 37.45 -3.63 8.76
CA PHE A 215 37.58 -4.31 7.47
C PHE A 215 37.23 -3.37 6.32
N PRO A 216 38.13 -3.17 5.34
CA PRO A 216 37.78 -2.42 4.14
C PRO A 216 36.61 -3.13 3.46
N ALA A 217 35.59 -2.36 3.14
CA ALA A 217 34.39 -2.80 2.45
C ALA A 217 34.04 -1.78 1.37
N ALA A 218 33.18 -2.15 0.45
CA ALA A 218 32.62 -1.26 -0.54
C ALA A 218 31.10 -1.23 -0.31
N THR A 219 30.52 -0.03 -0.28
CA THR A 219 29.06 0.13 -0.27
C THR A 219 28.64 0.86 -1.52
N VAL A 220 27.52 0.44 -2.10
CA VAL A 220 26.91 1.14 -3.22
C VAL A 220 26.00 2.23 -2.66
N VAL A 221 26.21 3.46 -3.11
CA VAL A 221 25.39 4.62 -2.75
C VAL A 221 24.70 5.14 -4.00
N THR A 222 23.39 5.35 -3.90
CA THR A 222 22.61 5.99 -4.96
C THR A 222 22.80 7.50 -4.89
N VAL A 223 23.36 8.10 -5.93
CA VAL A 223 23.63 9.53 -6.03
C VAL A 223 22.64 10.15 -7.04
N PRO A 224 21.82 11.14 -6.63
CA PRO A 224 20.94 11.85 -7.55
C PRO A 224 21.75 12.71 -8.51
N VAL A 225 21.49 12.58 -9.80
CA VAL A 225 22.19 13.30 -10.88
C VAL A 225 21.33 14.46 -11.37
N GLU A 226 20.08 14.19 -11.76
CA GLU A 226 19.19 15.22 -12.30
C GLU A 226 17.72 14.86 -12.07
N GLN A 227 16.88 15.85 -11.76
CA GLN A 227 15.44 15.67 -11.78
C GLN A 227 14.89 15.75 -13.21
N LEU A 228 14.40 14.61 -13.72
CA LEU A 228 13.88 14.48 -15.08
C LEU A 228 12.38 14.81 -15.19
N GLY A 229 11.64 14.78 -14.09
CA GLY A 229 10.20 15.01 -14.13
C GLY A 229 9.52 15.01 -12.78
N ARG A 230 8.19 15.02 -12.83
CA ARG A 230 7.31 15.01 -11.67
C ARG A 230 6.01 14.29 -11.97
N ILE A 231 5.50 13.55 -10.99
CA ILE A 231 4.17 12.95 -10.98
C ILE A 231 3.37 13.68 -9.90
N ARG A 232 2.25 14.28 -10.27
CA ARG A 232 1.32 14.91 -9.32
C ARG A 232 0.19 13.95 -8.98
N LEU A 233 -0.02 13.76 -7.70
CA LEU A 233 -1.06 12.96 -7.11
C LEU A 233 -2.04 13.86 -6.38
N ARG A 234 -3.32 13.49 -6.39
CA ARG A 234 -4.38 14.24 -5.72
C ARG A 234 -5.28 13.31 -4.94
N ALA A 235 -5.60 13.71 -3.71
CA ALA A 235 -6.61 13.03 -2.91
C ALA A 235 -8.01 13.42 -3.40
N VAL A 236 -8.86 12.43 -3.57
CA VAL A 236 -10.28 12.55 -3.91
C VAL A 236 -11.09 12.02 -2.74
N ALA A 237 -12.05 12.81 -2.28
CA ALA A 237 -12.99 12.34 -1.26
C ALA A 237 -13.85 11.22 -1.84
N ARG A 238 -13.92 10.09 -1.14
CA ARG A 238 -14.79 8.98 -1.49
C ARG A 238 -15.98 8.95 -0.55
N ASP A 239 -17.16 9.16 -1.11
CA ASP A 239 -18.41 9.02 -0.36
C ASP A 239 -18.70 7.55 -0.09
N LEU A 240 -18.68 7.19 1.19
CA LEU A 240 -19.18 5.90 1.64
C LEU A 240 -20.68 6.00 1.88
N PRO A 241 -21.50 5.05 1.37
CA PRO A 241 -22.96 5.14 1.37
C PRO A 241 -23.61 5.38 2.76
N ILE A 242 -22.90 5.03 3.83
CA ILE A 242 -23.41 5.06 5.22
C ILE A 242 -22.63 6.05 6.10
N LEU A 243 -21.35 6.32 5.78
CA LEU A 243 -20.45 7.07 6.66
C LEU A 243 -20.13 8.49 6.13
N GLY A 244 -20.52 8.82 4.90
CA GLY A 244 -20.14 10.09 4.24
C GLY A 244 -18.69 10.08 3.73
N PRO A 245 -18.08 11.24 3.46
CA PRO A 245 -16.72 11.34 2.93
C PRO A 245 -15.69 11.05 4.04
N VAL A 246 -15.46 9.78 4.33
CA VAL A 246 -14.52 9.34 5.38
C VAL A 246 -13.23 8.77 4.79
N ALA A 247 -13.29 8.28 3.55
CA ALA A 247 -12.14 7.70 2.87
C ALA A 247 -11.56 8.67 1.85
N ARG A 248 -10.22 8.68 1.75
CA ARG A 248 -9.48 9.40 0.71
C ARG A 248 -8.94 8.37 -0.26
N ASP A 249 -9.07 8.68 -1.53
CA ASP A 249 -8.52 7.88 -2.61
C ASP A 249 -7.57 8.74 -3.42
N TRP A 250 -6.33 8.27 -3.58
CA TRP A 250 -5.30 9.04 -4.27
C TRP A 250 -5.30 8.68 -5.75
N ARG A 251 -5.20 9.69 -6.61
CA ARG A 251 -5.23 9.51 -8.06
C ARG A 251 -4.12 10.30 -8.72
N VAL A 252 -3.62 9.80 -9.85
CA VAL A 252 -2.63 10.49 -10.70
C VAL A 252 -3.33 11.63 -11.42
N GLU A 253 -2.99 12.86 -11.06
CA GLU A 253 -3.51 14.06 -11.71
C GLU A 253 -2.72 14.38 -12.98
N ALA A 254 -1.38 14.34 -12.89
CA ALA A 254 -0.50 14.65 -14.00
C ALA A 254 0.84 13.92 -13.92
N VAL A 255 1.46 13.69 -15.07
CA VAL A 255 2.83 13.18 -15.20
C VAL A 255 3.56 14.10 -16.16
N GLU A 256 4.55 14.82 -15.68
CA GLU A 256 5.27 15.84 -16.42
C GLU A 256 6.74 15.42 -16.50
N ILE A 257 7.22 15.08 -17.70
CA ILE A 257 8.63 14.79 -17.94
C ILE A 257 9.24 16.00 -18.63
N SER A 258 10.25 16.58 -18.00
CA SER A 258 10.88 17.81 -18.46
C SER A 258 11.83 17.53 -19.63
N PRO A 259 11.77 18.31 -20.71
CA PRO A 259 12.66 18.13 -21.85
C PRO A 259 14.01 18.89 -21.74
N ARG A 260 14.35 19.52 -20.60
CA ARG A 260 15.30 20.66 -20.51
C ARG A 260 16.78 20.32 -20.49
#